data_AF-A0A847TG79-F1
#
_entry.id   AF-A0A847TG79-F1
#
_cell.length_a   1.000
_cell.length_b   1.000
_cell.length_c   1.000
_cell.angle_alpha   90.00
_cell.angle_beta   90.00
_cell.angle_gamma   90.00
#
_symmetry.space_group_name_H-M   'P 1'
#
loop_
_entity.id
_entity.type
_entity.pdbx_description
1 polymer ?
#
loop_
_entity_poly.entity_id
_entity_poly.type
_entity_poly.pdbx_seq_one_letter_code
_entity_poly.pdbx_strand_id
1 'polypeptide(L)'
;MQRSLLLVPIFLFACQQTATKEETTTGQPPVTTAKTTPKSVAFKLISGNTNSDTAVFEQAGITAGIANTGNGMQTIYITQQGKRLINYIRAIDSATTALPTPALVITGTDTLVSFNRQQTNSFSFKIKNNRGFYMKSTHQADSIKKAPLF
;
A
#
# COMPACT_ATOMS: atom_id res chain seq x y z
N MET A 1 -19.05 -6.75 58.76
CA MET A 1 -17.72 -6.12 58.64
C MET A 1 -17.52 -5.67 57.20
N GLN A 2 -16.76 -4.59 57.01
CA GLN A 2 -16.85 -3.57 55.95
C GLN A 2 -16.91 -4.03 54.48
N ARG A 3 -17.80 -3.37 53.74
CA ARG A 3 -17.80 -3.24 52.28
C ARG A 3 -16.78 -2.19 51.87
N SER A 4 -15.80 -2.56 51.06
CA SER A 4 -14.89 -1.61 50.42
C SER A 4 -15.37 -1.31 48.99
N LEU A 5 -16.10 -0.19 48.85
CA LEU A 5 -16.34 0.45 47.56
C LEU A 5 -15.07 1.19 47.15
N LEU A 6 -14.47 0.77 46.04
CA LEU A 6 -13.35 1.46 45.41
C LEU A 6 -13.91 2.52 44.45
N LEU A 7 -13.82 3.78 44.85
CA LEU A 7 -14.09 4.98 44.07
C LEU A 7 -13.07 5.09 42.93
N VAL A 8 -13.56 5.06 41.69
CA VAL A 8 -12.76 5.44 40.50
C VAL A 8 -12.94 6.95 40.28
N PRO A 9 -11.86 7.76 40.25
CA PRO A 9 -11.95 9.18 39.95
C PRO A 9 -12.26 9.39 38.46
N ILE A 10 -13.37 10.08 38.19
CA ILE A 10 -13.82 10.52 36.86
C ILE A 10 -12.92 11.69 36.44
N PHE A 11 -12.02 11.44 35.48
CA PHE A 11 -11.28 12.51 34.81
C PHE A 11 -12.21 13.27 33.87
N LEU A 12 -12.73 14.41 34.35
CA LEU A 12 -13.43 15.41 33.55
C LEU A 12 -12.40 16.18 32.70
N PHE A 13 -12.17 15.73 31.46
CA PHE A 13 -11.59 16.60 30.44
C PHE A 13 -12.69 17.52 29.90
N ALA A 14 -12.86 18.65 30.56
CA ALA A 14 -13.56 19.80 30.00
C ALA A 14 -12.69 20.39 28.87
N CYS A 15 -12.92 19.96 27.63
CA CYS A 15 -12.47 20.72 26.47
C CYS A 15 -13.24 22.04 26.42
N GLN A 16 -12.56 23.14 26.77
CA GLN A 16 -13.01 24.47 26.44
C GLN A 16 -13.01 24.60 24.92
N GLN A 17 -14.19 24.57 24.30
CA GLN A 17 -14.34 24.88 22.89
C GLN A 17 -14.57 26.38 22.77
N THR A 18 -13.49 27.11 22.53
CA THR A 18 -13.53 28.54 22.17
C THR A 18 -14.27 28.65 20.83
N ALA A 19 -15.48 29.21 20.87
CA ALA A 19 -16.21 29.61 19.68
C ALA A 19 -15.56 30.88 19.10
N THR A 20 -14.63 30.71 18.17
CA THR A 20 -14.17 31.81 17.32
C THR A 20 -15.22 32.01 16.23
N LYS A 21 -15.95 33.13 16.33
CA LYS A 21 -16.69 33.71 15.21
C LYS A 21 -15.70 33.98 14.09
N GLU A 22 -15.87 33.36 12.92
CA GLU A 22 -15.28 33.87 11.70
C GLU A 22 -16.28 34.78 11.00
N GLU A 23 -15.82 36.02 10.90
CA GLU A 23 -16.41 37.14 10.20
C GLU A 23 -16.26 36.93 8.70
N THR A 24 -17.37 37.12 7.98
CA THR A 24 -17.43 37.20 6.53
C THR A 24 -16.39 38.19 6.01
N THR A 25 -15.41 37.75 5.22
CA THR A 25 -14.67 38.62 4.31
C THR A 25 -14.33 37.85 3.03
N THR A 26 -15.15 38.14 2.01
CA THR A 26 -14.79 38.34 0.60
C THR A 26 -13.48 37.76 0.06
N GLY A 27 -13.64 36.85 -0.91
CA GLY A 27 -12.83 36.86 -2.14
C GLY A 27 -11.42 36.29 -2.03
N GLN A 28 -11.31 34.96 -2.00
CA GLN A 28 -10.05 34.27 -2.29
C GLN A 28 -10.24 33.43 -3.57
N PRO A 29 -9.37 33.59 -4.59
CA PRO A 29 -9.47 32.80 -5.83
C PRO A 29 -9.34 31.32 -5.51
N PRO A 30 -9.96 30.43 -6.33
CA PRO A 30 -10.00 29.01 -6.03
C PRO A 30 -8.57 28.49 -5.84
N VAL A 31 -8.31 27.97 -4.63
CA VAL A 31 -7.10 27.22 -4.33
C VAL A 31 -7.11 26.02 -5.27
N THR A 32 -6.37 26.12 -6.37
CA THR A 32 -6.08 24.99 -7.24
C THR A 32 -5.37 23.97 -6.38
N THR A 33 -6.11 22.98 -5.87
CA THR A 33 -5.55 21.86 -5.14
C THR A 33 -4.60 21.17 -6.11
N ALA A 34 -3.30 21.38 -5.92
CA ALA A 34 -2.29 20.73 -6.73
C ALA A 34 -2.59 19.23 -6.69
N LYS A 35 -2.94 18.66 -7.84
CA LYS A 35 -3.21 17.23 -8.02
C LYS A 35 -1.89 16.51 -7.72
N THR A 36 -1.67 16.13 -6.47
CA THR A 36 -0.48 15.36 -6.09
C THR A 36 -0.59 14.01 -6.77
N THR A 37 0.14 13.84 -7.87
CA THR A 37 0.22 12.57 -8.58
C THR A 37 0.86 11.55 -7.64
N PRO A 38 0.27 10.35 -7.44
CA PRO A 38 0.86 9.34 -6.58
C PRO A 38 2.27 8.98 -7.05
N LYS A 39 3.27 9.13 -6.17
CA LYS A 39 4.67 8.83 -6.48
C LYS A 39 4.94 7.33 -6.29
N SER A 40 5.51 6.70 -7.31
CA SER A 40 6.01 5.33 -7.25
C SER A 40 7.37 5.29 -6.55
N VAL A 41 7.54 4.37 -5.60
CA VAL A 41 8.77 4.16 -4.84
C VAL A 41 9.25 2.74 -5.09
N ALA A 42 10.51 2.56 -5.49
CA ALA A 42 11.09 1.23 -5.66
C ALA A 42 11.21 0.49 -4.32
N PHE A 43 11.07 -0.84 -4.34
CA PHE A 43 11.45 -1.63 -3.19
C PHE A 43 12.97 -1.79 -3.09
N LYS A 44 13.48 -1.90 -1.87
CA LYS A 44 14.87 -2.24 -1.60
C LYS A 44 15.04 -3.76 -1.68
N LEU A 45 16.06 -4.25 -2.39
CA LEU A 45 16.45 -5.65 -2.34
C LEU A 45 17.08 -5.95 -0.97
N ILE A 46 16.57 -6.97 -0.27
CA ILE A 46 17.06 -7.38 1.05
C ILE A 46 17.68 -8.79 1.07
N SER A 47 17.39 -9.63 0.07
CA SER A 47 18.00 -10.95 -0.11
C SER A 47 17.88 -11.44 -1.55
N GLY A 48 18.83 -12.27 -1.99
CA GLY A 48 18.88 -12.83 -3.35
C GLY A 48 19.37 -11.84 -4.41
N ASN A 49 18.99 -12.07 -5.66
CA ASN A 49 19.36 -11.23 -6.82
C ASN A 49 18.27 -11.30 -7.90
N THR A 50 18.03 -10.20 -8.63
CA THR A 50 17.08 -10.15 -9.76
C THR A 50 17.44 -11.09 -10.92
N ASN A 51 18.72 -11.49 -11.01
CA ASN A 51 19.23 -12.43 -12.02
C ASN A 51 19.32 -13.88 -11.50
N SER A 52 18.73 -14.17 -10.34
CA SER A 52 18.67 -15.51 -9.75
C SER A 52 17.24 -16.04 -9.73
N ASP A 53 17.05 -17.27 -9.24
CA ASP A 53 15.71 -17.84 -9.12
C ASP A 53 14.89 -17.23 -7.99
N THR A 54 15.52 -16.60 -7.00
CA THR A 54 14.80 -16.04 -5.84
C THR A 54 15.30 -14.66 -5.44
N ALA A 55 14.39 -13.75 -5.13
CA ALA A 55 14.72 -12.46 -4.53
C ALA A 55 13.64 -12.02 -3.54
N VAL A 56 14.06 -11.30 -2.51
CA VAL A 56 13.18 -10.71 -1.51
C VAL A 56 13.45 -9.23 -1.43
N PHE A 57 12.37 -8.45 -1.51
CA PHE A 57 12.40 -7.00 -1.50
C PHE A 57 11.54 -6.47 -0.35
N GLU A 58 11.88 -5.30 0.17
CA GLU A 58 11.14 -4.63 1.23
C GLU A 58 10.94 -3.14 0.96
N GLN A 59 9.75 -2.64 1.29
CA GLN A 59 9.46 -1.22 1.37
C GLN A 59 8.32 -0.94 2.34
N ALA A 60 8.45 0.09 3.17
CA ALA A 60 7.40 0.55 4.09
C ALA A 60 6.74 -0.58 4.93
N GLY A 61 7.54 -1.54 5.41
CA GLY A 61 7.05 -2.69 6.19
C GLY A 61 6.27 -3.74 5.39
N ILE A 62 6.30 -3.65 4.06
CA ILE A 62 5.78 -4.63 3.11
C ILE A 62 6.96 -5.38 2.51
N THR A 63 6.91 -6.71 2.55
CA THR A 63 7.90 -7.58 1.93
C THR A 63 7.28 -8.24 0.70
N ALA A 64 7.98 -8.19 -0.42
CA ALA A 64 7.63 -8.90 -1.65
C ALA A 64 8.71 -9.93 -1.96
N GLY A 65 8.36 -11.21 -1.95
CA GLY A 65 9.27 -12.28 -2.33
C GLY A 65 8.85 -12.92 -3.63
N ILE A 66 9.84 -13.24 -4.46
CA ILE A 66 9.66 -13.77 -5.81
C ILE A 66 10.54 -14.99 -5.95
N ALA A 67 9.97 -16.09 -6.45
CA ALA A 67 10.69 -17.31 -6.74
C ALA A 67 10.25 -17.86 -8.11
N ASN A 68 11.20 -18.00 -9.03
CA ASN A 68 11.01 -18.85 -10.20
C ASN A 68 11.18 -20.31 -9.79
N THR A 69 10.44 -21.16 -10.45
CA THR A 69 10.53 -22.61 -10.32
C THR A 69 10.89 -23.20 -11.68
N GLY A 70 11.60 -24.32 -11.70
CA GLY A 70 12.14 -24.92 -12.93
C GLY A 70 11.12 -25.29 -14.01
N ASN A 71 9.82 -25.24 -13.70
CA ASN A 71 8.73 -25.55 -14.62
C ASN A 71 8.20 -24.31 -15.37
N GLY A 72 8.98 -23.22 -15.45
CA GLY A 72 8.52 -21.98 -16.08
C GLY A 72 7.42 -21.26 -15.29
N MET A 73 7.33 -21.50 -13.98
CA MET A 73 6.35 -20.87 -13.10
C MET A 73 7.05 -19.92 -12.13
N GLN A 74 6.40 -18.80 -11.82
CA GLN A 74 6.86 -17.81 -10.85
C GLN A 74 5.85 -17.68 -9.72
N THR A 75 6.33 -17.79 -8.50
CA THR A 75 5.57 -17.56 -7.26
C THR A 75 5.93 -16.20 -6.70
N ILE A 76 4.92 -15.44 -6.30
CA ILE A 76 5.03 -14.11 -5.71
C ILE A 76 4.23 -14.13 -4.42
N TYR A 77 4.88 -13.79 -3.31
CA TYR A 77 4.21 -13.58 -2.05
C TYR A 77 4.42 -12.15 -1.57
N ILE A 78 3.40 -11.60 -0.92
CA ILE A 78 3.47 -10.29 -0.28
C ILE A 78 3.07 -10.45 1.17
N THR A 79 3.90 -9.97 2.07
CA THR A 79 3.62 -9.90 3.50
C THR A 79 3.62 -8.46 3.98
N GLN A 80 2.88 -8.20 5.05
CA GLN A 80 2.90 -6.93 5.78
C GLN A 80 2.92 -7.27 7.26
N GLN A 81 3.90 -6.77 8.00
CA GLN A 81 4.04 -7.04 9.45
C GLN A 81 3.99 -8.55 9.77
N GLY A 82 4.67 -9.37 8.96
CA GLY A 82 4.71 -10.83 9.13
C GLY A 82 3.45 -11.59 8.66
N LYS A 83 2.34 -10.91 8.36
CA LYS A 83 1.13 -11.54 7.81
C LYS A 83 1.23 -11.66 6.30
N ARG A 84 0.98 -12.85 5.75
CA ARG A 84 0.91 -13.07 4.30
C ARG A 84 -0.42 -12.61 3.74
N LEU A 85 -0.36 -11.67 2.80
CA LEU A 85 -1.52 -11.02 2.16
C LEU A 85 -1.78 -11.57 0.76
N ILE A 86 -0.72 -11.94 0.05
CA ILE A 86 -0.77 -12.49 -1.32
C ILE A 86 0.08 -13.75 -1.38
N ASN A 87 -0.43 -14.74 -2.09
CA ASN A 87 0.33 -15.87 -2.62
C ASN A 87 -0.17 -16.11 -4.05
N TYR A 88 0.61 -15.69 -5.04
CA TYR A 88 0.22 -15.67 -6.44
C TYR A 88 1.22 -16.48 -7.27
N ILE A 89 0.69 -17.35 -8.13
CA ILE A 89 1.48 -18.21 -9.00
C ILE A 89 1.10 -17.88 -10.44
N ARG A 90 2.10 -17.64 -11.30
CA ARG A 90 1.89 -17.35 -12.71
C ARG A 90 2.88 -18.11 -13.60
N ALA A 91 2.52 -18.32 -14.85
CA ALA A 91 3.48 -18.74 -15.87
C ALA A 91 4.44 -17.58 -16.20
N ILE A 92 5.69 -17.96 -16.49
CA ILE A 92 6.73 -17.11 -17.06
C ILE A 92 6.61 -17.24 -18.58
N ASP A 93 6.15 -16.18 -19.21
CA ASP A 93 5.93 -16.05 -20.65
C ASP A 93 7.13 -15.44 -21.40
N SER A 94 8.28 -15.33 -20.73
CA SER A 94 9.50 -14.72 -21.27
C SER A 94 10.60 -15.75 -21.39
N ALA A 95 11.41 -15.63 -22.44
CA ALA A 95 12.65 -16.39 -22.60
C ALA A 95 13.69 -16.09 -21.51
N THR A 96 13.50 -15.00 -20.74
CA THR A 96 14.38 -14.65 -19.63
C THR A 96 13.76 -15.06 -18.29
N THR A 97 14.60 -15.59 -17.40
CA THR A 97 14.23 -15.91 -16.01
C THR A 97 14.45 -14.72 -15.06
N ALA A 98 14.73 -13.52 -15.56
CA ALA A 98 14.88 -12.35 -14.70
C ALA A 98 13.61 -12.09 -13.86
N LEU A 99 13.83 -11.81 -12.57
CA LEU A 99 12.77 -11.53 -11.61
C LEU A 99 12.31 -10.06 -11.77
N PRO A 100 11.00 -9.79 -11.79
CA PRO A 100 10.51 -8.41 -11.85
C PRO A 100 10.79 -7.66 -10.55
N THR A 101 11.18 -6.39 -10.65
CA THR A 101 11.37 -5.54 -9.47
C THR A 101 10.05 -4.91 -9.04
N PRO A 102 9.63 -5.04 -7.78
CA PRO A 102 8.40 -4.43 -7.30
C PRO A 102 8.54 -2.93 -7.06
N ALA A 103 7.43 -2.23 -7.21
CA ALA A 103 7.29 -0.81 -6.90
C ALA A 103 6.03 -0.57 -6.05
N LEU A 104 6.13 0.37 -5.12
CA LEU A 104 5.07 0.74 -4.19
C LEU A 104 4.45 2.07 -4.62
N VAL A 105 3.12 2.10 -4.69
CA VAL A 105 2.35 3.34 -4.83
C VAL A 105 1.35 3.39 -3.67
N ILE A 106 1.39 4.46 -2.89
CA ILE A 106 0.42 4.69 -1.81
C ILE A 106 -0.48 5.85 -2.24
N THR A 107 -1.79 5.66 -2.15
CA THR A 107 -2.79 6.67 -2.52
C THR A 107 -3.93 6.67 -1.51
N GLY A 108 -3.95 7.67 -0.63
CA GLY A 108 -4.87 7.69 0.50
C GLY A 108 -4.66 6.48 1.41
N THR A 109 -5.69 5.65 1.59
CA THR A 109 -5.64 4.43 2.40
C THR A 109 -5.30 3.17 1.60
N ASP A 110 -5.24 3.29 0.28
CA ASP A 110 -4.95 2.18 -0.60
C ASP A 110 -3.44 2.10 -0.88
N THR A 111 -2.90 0.90 -0.81
CA THR A 111 -1.50 0.62 -1.18
C THR A 111 -1.47 -0.31 -2.38
N LEU A 112 -0.61 -0.04 -3.35
CA LEU A 112 -0.46 -0.84 -4.56
C LEU A 112 0.99 -1.32 -4.68
N VAL A 113 1.16 -2.63 -4.83
CA VAL A 113 2.46 -3.25 -5.15
C VAL A 113 2.41 -3.69 -6.60
N SER A 114 3.20 -3.04 -7.44
CA SER A 114 3.23 -3.25 -8.89
C SER A 114 4.52 -3.96 -9.30
N PHE A 115 4.41 -4.90 -10.24
CA PHE A 115 5.53 -5.63 -10.80
C PHE A 115 5.63 -5.32 -12.30
N ASN A 116 6.69 -4.61 -12.68
CA ASN A 116 6.95 -4.26 -14.07
C ASN A 116 7.99 -5.22 -14.63
N ARG A 117 7.55 -6.18 -15.46
CA ARG A 117 8.47 -7.06 -16.19
C ARG A 117 8.77 -6.55 -17.60
N GLN A 118 7.79 -5.90 -18.22
CA GLN A 118 7.76 -5.18 -19.51
C GLN A 118 6.42 -4.42 -19.56
N GLN A 119 6.33 -3.30 -20.27
CA GLN A 119 5.15 -2.40 -20.25
C GLN A 119 3.80 -3.14 -20.50
N THR A 120 3.82 -4.19 -21.33
CA THR A 120 2.64 -4.98 -21.72
C THR A 120 2.22 -6.04 -20.71
N ASN A 121 3.10 -6.44 -19.79
CA ASN A 121 2.90 -7.54 -18.84
C ASN A 121 3.03 -7.08 -17.38
N SER A 122 2.68 -5.82 -17.13
CA SER A 122 2.59 -5.31 -15.77
C SER A 122 1.38 -5.91 -15.05
N PHE A 123 1.54 -6.16 -13.76
CA PHE A 123 0.46 -6.61 -12.88
C PHE A 123 0.69 -6.04 -11.50
N SER A 124 -0.39 -5.88 -10.75
CA SER A 124 -0.33 -5.22 -9.45
C SER A 124 -1.22 -5.91 -8.43
N PHE A 125 -0.90 -5.71 -7.16
CA PHE A 125 -1.73 -6.12 -6.04
C PHE A 125 -2.10 -4.91 -5.21
N LYS A 126 -3.39 -4.70 -5.03
CA LYS A 126 -3.92 -3.69 -4.12
C LYS A 126 -4.04 -4.27 -2.72
N ILE A 127 -3.48 -3.58 -1.74
CA ILE A 127 -3.62 -3.88 -0.32
C ILE A 127 -4.58 -2.86 0.27
N LYS A 128 -5.70 -3.35 0.81
CA LYS A 128 -6.71 -2.56 1.49
C LYS A 128 -7.23 -3.33 2.69
N ASN A 129 -7.36 -2.67 3.84
CA ASN A 129 -7.87 -3.29 5.08
C ASN A 129 -7.13 -4.59 5.44
N ASN A 130 -5.80 -4.60 5.32
CA ASN A 130 -4.95 -5.77 5.63
C ASN A 130 -5.31 -7.04 4.81
N ARG A 131 -5.78 -6.83 3.56
CA ARG A 131 -6.10 -7.85 2.56
C ARG A 131 -5.51 -7.45 1.21
N GLY A 132 -4.94 -8.41 0.50
CA GLY A 132 -4.42 -8.23 -0.85
C GLY A 132 -5.44 -8.64 -1.92
N PHE A 133 -5.47 -7.91 -3.04
CA PHE A 133 -6.34 -8.15 -4.19
C PHE A 133 -5.52 -8.04 -5.47
N TYR A 134 -5.61 -9.04 -6.34
CA TYR A 134 -4.98 -8.98 -7.66
C TYR A 134 -5.68 -7.94 -8.55
N MET A 135 -4.88 -7.16 -9.29
CA MET A 135 -5.34 -6.23 -10.31
C MET A 135 -4.59 -6.52 -11.61
N LYS A 136 -5.33 -6.90 -12.65
CA LYS A 136 -4.80 -6.99 -14.01
C LYS A 136 -4.59 -5.55 -14.50
N SER A 137 -3.36 -5.18 -14.85
CA SER A 137 -3.10 -3.85 -15.40
C SER A 137 -3.65 -3.75 -16.83
N THR A 138 -4.74 -3.02 -16.99
CA THR A 138 -5.00 -2.22 -18.20
C THR A 138 -4.72 -0.79 -17.79
N HIS A 139 -3.50 -0.29 -18.01
CA HIS A 139 -3.06 1.10 -17.76
C HIS A 139 -4.06 1.96 -16.96
N GLN A 140 -4.14 1.81 -15.63
CA GLN A 140 -5.04 2.64 -14.83
C GLN A 140 -4.46 2.92 -13.45
N ALA A 141 -3.86 4.11 -13.33
CA ALA A 141 -3.82 4.86 -12.08
C ALA A 141 -5.20 5.49 -11.75
N ASP A 142 -6.23 5.28 -12.58
CA ASP A 142 -7.51 5.99 -12.49
C ASP A 142 -8.59 5.31 -11.63
N SER A 143 -8.42 4.05 -11.21
CA SER A 143 -9.45 3.32 -10.45
C SER A 143 -9.20 3.22 -8.93
N ILE A 144 -8.21 3.94 -8.39
CA ILE A 144 -8.09 4.12 -6.94
C ILE A 144 -9.07 5.21 -6.50
N LYS A 145 -10.25 4.79 -6.02
CA LYS A 145 -11.25 5.72 -5.45
C LYS A 145 -10.61 6.50 -4.30
N LYS A 146 -10.51 7.83 -4.47
CA LYS A 146 -10.17 8.76 -3.39
C LYS A 146 -11.22 8.67 -2.29
N ALA A 147 -10.80 8.82 -1.03
CA ALA A 147 -11.73 8.97 0.09
C ALA A 147 -12.57 10.26 -0.11
N PRO A 148 -13.85 10.26 0.30
CA PRO A 148 -14.64 11.48 0.30
C PRO A 148 -14.01 12.49 1.27
N LEU A 149 -13.87 13.73 0.80
CA LEU A 149 -13.52 14.87 1.65
C LEU A 149 -14.80 15.24 2.41
N PHE A 150 -14.73 15.26 3.75
CA PHE A 150 -15.75 15.83 4.62
C PHE A 150 -15.53 17.34 4.75
#